data_AF-A0A1Q9EBY6-F1
#
_entry.id   AF-A0A1Q9EBY6-F1
#
_cell.length_a   1.000
_cell.length_b   1.000
_cell.length_c   1.000
_cell.angle_alpha   90.00
_cell.angle_beta   90.00
_cell.angle_gamma   90.00
#
_symmetry.space_group_name_H-M   'P 1'
#
loop_
_entity.id
_entity.type
_entity.pdbx_description
1 polymer ?
#
loop_
_entity_poly.entity_id
_entity_poly.type
_entity_poly.pdbx_seq_one_letter_code
_entity_poly.pdbx_strand_id
1 'polypeptide(L)'
;MADDVGATSTGIVRIPTEQLIEEQKQGAPFVLAAMFCTNSCCCFWIPLLFFLGAANVLQSCENYDRFTMWMKTYPLVPMCCGILVQLLVSCLACVGNRSVFKLGLRLQAFTGLAFVAALAWGWYEYSATSEEGCVGSDKINPRTLSLVFLVMGSIAAPSVMCTAVSKGCVGDVNLRETPEQTEDAV
;
A
#
# COMPACT_ATOMS: atom_id res chain seq x y z
N MET A 1 -26.30 -11.27 -40.03
CA MET A 1 -24.99 -10.94 -39.45
C MET A 1 -25.14 -11.11 -37.95
N ALA A 2 -24.84 -12.31 -37.47
CA ALA A 2 -24.72 -12.59 -36.05
C ALA A 2 -23.21 -12.60 -35.79
N ASP A 3 -22.74 -11.63 -35.01
CA ASP A 3 -21.34 -11.55 -34.62
C ASP A 3 -21.05 -12.74 -33.69
N ASP A 4 -20.15 -13.60 -34.15
CA ASP A 4 -19.64 -14.74 -33.40
C ASP A 4 -18.73 -14.18 -32.31
N VAL A 5 -19.28 -14.05 -31.09
CA VAL A 5 -18.52 -13.63 -29.90
C VAL A 5 -17.63 -14.80 -29.51
N GLY A 6 -16.43 -14.85 -30.08
CA GLY A 6 -15.38 -15.79 -29.72
C GLY A 6 -15.18 -15.82 -28.21
N ALA A 7 -15.43 -16.97 -27.60
CA ALA A 7 -15.33 -17.15 -26.16
C ALA A 7 -13.85 -17.23 -25.75
N THR A 8 -13.30 -16.11 -25.28
CA THR A 8 -11.94 -16.06 -24.73
C THR A 8 -11.84 -16.98 -23.51
N SER A 9 -11.24 -18.16 -23.68
CA SER A 9 -10.93 -19.07 -22.57
C SER A 9 -9.82 -18.47 -21.71
N THR A 10 -10.18 -17.87 -20.56
CA THR A 10 -9.24 -17.34 -19.58
C THR A 10 -8.58 -18.48 -18.79
N GLY A 11 -7.51 -19.04 -19.37
CA GLY A 11 -6.65 -20.02 -18.68
C GLY A 11 -5.81 -19.37 -17.59
N ILE A 12 -5.77 -19.97 -16.39
CA ILE A 12 -4.87 -19.55 -15.32
C ILE A 12 -3.46 -20.05 -15.65
N VAL A 13 -2.60 -19.17 -16.16
CA VAL A 13 -1.20 -19.50 -16.50
C VAL A 13 -0.24 -18.95 -15.45
N ARG A 14 0.59 -19.81 -14.87
CA ARG A 14 1.63 -19.39 -13.93
C ARG A 14 2.80 -18.74 -14.68
N ILE A 15 3.15 -17.51 -14.33
CA ILE A 15 4.33 -16.83 -14.90
C ILE A 15 5.62 -17.42 -14.30
N PRO A 16 6.63 -17.77 -15.13
CA PRO A 16 7.94 -18.17 -14.64
C PRO A 16 8.59 -17.07 -13.80
N THR A 17 9.24 -17.44 -12.69
CA THR A 17 9.85 -16.47 -11.77
C THR A 17 10.97 -15.68 -12.44
N GLU A 18 11.64 -16.29 -13.40
CA GLU A 18 12.70 -15.71 -14.22
C GLU A 18 12.19 -14.53 -15.05
N GLN A 19 11.00 -14.66 -15.61
CA GLN A 19 10.36 -13.58 -16.36
C GLN A 19 10.04 -12.42 -15.41
N LEU A 20 9.48 -12.69 -14.22
CA LEU A 20 9.19 -11.66 -13.22
C LEU A 20 10.45 -10.94 -12.73
N ILE A 21 11.56 -11.67 -12.56
CA ILE A 21 12.85 -11.07 -12.18
C ILE A 21 13.33 -10.13 -13.29
N GLU A 22 13.24 -10.54 -14.55
CA GLU A 22 13.69 -9.73 -15.68
C GLU A 22 12.82 -8.47 -15.86
N GLU A 23 11.50 -8.62 -15.79
CA GLU A 23 10.56 -7.50 -15.80
C GLU A 23 10.83 -6.52 -14.65
N GLN A 24 11.07 -7.03 -13.44
CA GLN A 24 11.41 -6.20 -12.29
C GLN A 24 12.74 -5.48 -12.50
N LYS A 25 13.78 -6.13 -13.04
CA LYS A 25 15.07 -5.48 -13.31
C LYS A 25 14.94 -4.32 -14.30
N GLN A 26 14.18 -4.53 -15.38
CA GLN A 26 13.99 -3.52 -16.43
C GLN A 26 13.08 -2.38 -15.95
N GLY A 27 12.01 -2.71 -15.20
CA GLY A 27 11.02 -1.74 -14.72
C GLY A 27 11.40 -1.01 -13.42
N ALA A 28 12.21 -1.60 -12.56
CA ALA A 28 12.48 -1.06 -11.21
C ALA A 28 13.00 0.38 -11.20
N PRO A 29 13.95 0.81 -12.06
CA PRO A 29 14.42 2.20 -12.04
C PRO A 29 13.30 3.19 -12.29
N PHE A 30 12.44 2.90 -13.27
CA PHE A 30 11.28 3.73 -13.59
C PHE A 30 10.26 3.72 -12.45
N VAL A 31 9.90 2.55 -11.94
CA VAL A 31 8.93 2.41 -10.84
C VAL A 31 9.41 3.12 -9.58
N LEU A 32 10.68 2.99 -9.22
CA LEU A 32 11.27 3.68 -8.06
C LEU A 32 11.28 5.19 -8.28
N ALA A 33 11.75 5.67 -9.43
CA ALA A 33 11.76 7.10 -9.73
C ALA A 33 10.34 7.71 -9.72
N ALA A 34 9.38 7.02 -10.33
CA ALA A 34 7.98 7.40 -10.29
C ALA A 34 7.44 7.40 -8.85
N MET A 35 7.72 6.36 -8.06
CA MET A 35 7.28 6.27 -6.66
C MET A 35 7.85 7.42 -5.83
N PHE A 36 9.15 7.73 -5.93
CA PHE A 36 9.77 8.86 -5.23
C PHE A 36 9.18 10.19 -5.68
N CYS A 37 9.00 10.39 -6.99
CA CYS A 37 8.42 11.60 -7.57
C CYS A 37 6.98 11.81 -7.11
N THR A 38 6.11 10.81 -7.28
CA THR A 38 4.70 10.87 -6.86
C THR A 38 4.58 11.07 -5.35
N ASN A 39 5.37 10.35 -4.55
CA ASN A 39 5.35 10.53 -3.10
C ASN A 39 5.79 11.94 -2.67
N SER A 40 6.83 12.48 -3.30
CA SER A 40 7.40 13.78 -2.93
C SER A 40 6.60 14.97 -3.50
N CYS A 41 5.99 14.82 -4.68
CA CYS A 41 5.24 15.90 -5.32
C CYS A 41 3.76 15.87 -4.94
N CYS A 42 3.13 14.69 -4.89
CA CYS A 42 1.68 14.56 -4.71
C CYS A 42 1.28 14.28 -3.26
N CYS A 43 2.15 13.65 -2.47
CA CYS A 43 1.78 13.12 -1.14
C CYS A 43 2.58 13.71 0.03
N PHE A 44 3.56 14.59 -0.21
CA PHE A 44 4.40 15.14 0.87
C PHE A 44 3.61 15.92 1.93
N TRP A 45 2.47 16.49 1.54
CA TRP A 45 1.61 17.23 2.44
C TRP A 45 0.91 16.34 3.46
N ILE A 46 0.76 15.04 3.21
CA ILE A 46 0.08 14.12 4.13
C ILE A 46 0.86 13.99 5.45
N PRO A 47 2.15 13.58 5.46
CA PRO A 47 2.95 13.62 6.68
C PRO A 47 2.93 15.01 7.33
N LEU A 48 3.09 16.08 6.55
CA LEU A 48 3.09 17.44 7.07
C LEU A 48 1.82 17.78 7.85
N LEU A 49 0.63 17.49 7.29
CA LEU A 49 -0.65 17.73 7.97
C LEU A 49 -0.76 16.94 9.27
N PHE A 50 -0.33 15.68 9.27
CA PHE A 50 -0.35 14.84 10.47
C PHE A 50 0.63 15.34 11.54
N PHE A 51 1.82 15.80 11.17
CA PHE A 51 2.77 16.43 12.10
C PHE A 51 2.22 17.74 12.68
N LEU A 52 1.58 18.57 11.85
CA LEU A 52 0.93 19.80 12.31
C LEU A 52 -0.29 19.50 13.20
N GLY A 53 -1.08 18.49 12.85
CA GLY A 53 -2.19 18.01 13.68
C GLY A 53 -1.69 17.51 15.04
N ALA A 54 -0.65 16.68 15.04
CA ALA A 54 -0.01 16.16 16.25
C ALA A 54 0.53 17.28 17.15
N ALA A 55 1.03 18.37 16.57
CA ALA A 55 1.48 19.54 17.32
C ALA A 55 0.33 20.38 17.92
N ASN A 56 -0.90 20.20 17.45
CA ASN A 56 -2.10 20.88 17.95
C ASN A 56 -2.92 20.02 18.94
N VAL A 57 -2.47 18.81 19.26
CA VAL A 57 -3.10 17.99 20.32
C VAL A 57 -2.81 18.66 21.66
N LEU A 58 -3.85 18.95 22.43
CA LEU A 58 -3.72 19.53 23.77
C LEU A 58 -3.10 18.52 24.74
N GLN A 59 -2.27 18.97 25.67
CA GLN A 59 -1.69 18.09 26.71
C GLN A 59 -2.74 17.47 27.64
N SER A 60 -3.94 18.07 27.71
CA SER A 60 -5.10 17.54 28.42
C SER A 60 -5.80 16.38 27.70
N CYS A 61 -5.43 16.09 26.45
CA CYS A 61 -6.02 15.04 25.64
C CYS A 61 -5.82 13.67 26.28
N GLU A 62 -6.87 12.84 26.22
CA GLU A 62 -6.78 11.47 26.68
C GLU A 62 -5.71 10.73 25.88
N ASN A 63 -4.77 10.08 26.57
CA ASN A 63 -3.64 9.39 25.95
C ASN A 63 -2.80 10.28 25.01
N TYR A 64 -2.59 11.56 25.38
CA TYR A 64 -1.79 12.53 24.63
C TYR A 64 -0.56 11.92 23.92
N ASP A 65 0.29 11.19 24.66
CA ASP A 65 1.51 10.61 24.11
C ASP A 65 1.23 9.57 23.02
N ARG A 66 0.24 8.69 23.23
CA ARG A 66 -0.08 7.59 22.30
C ARG A 66 -0.79 8.11 21.05
N PHE A 67 -1.75 9.00 21.22
CA PHE A 67 -2.46 9.60 20.08
C PHE A 67 -1.51 10.45 19.23
N THR A 68 -0.65 11.26 19.86
CA THR A 68 0.39 12.04 19.17
C THR A 68 1.40 11.13 18.48
N MET A 69 1.82 10.04 19.12
CA MET A 69 2.71 9.05 18.52
C MET A 69 2.06 8.42 17.28
N TRP A 70 0.82 7.94 17.39
CA TRP A 70 0.09 7.38 16.27
C TRP A 70 -0.03 8.38 15.12
N MET A 71 -0.41 9.64 15.39
CA MET A 71 -0.51 10.68 14.35
C MET A 71 0.82 10.88 13.60
N LYS A 72 1.97 10.79 14.27
CA LYS A 72 3.28 10.92 13.61
C LYS A 72 3.67 9.65 12.85
N THR A 73 3.34 8.48 13.39
CA THR A 73 3.74 7.18 12.84
C THR A 73 2.87 6.75 11.66
N TYR A 74 1.56 6.97 11.72
CA TYR A 74 0.59 6.56 10.70
C TYR A 74 0.90 7.03 9.27
N PRO A 75 1.25 8.31 9.01
CA PRO A 75 1.58 8.76 7.65
C PRO A 75 2.98 8.31 7.21
N LEU A 76 3.92 8.10 8.14
CA LEU A 76 5.32 7.79 7.83
C LEU A 76 5.53 6.31 7.54
N VAL A 77 4.99 5.42 8.37
CA VAL A 77 5.30 3.99 8.30
C VAL A 77 4.88 3.38 6.95
N PRO A 78 3.64 3.54 6.45
CA PRO A 78 3.26 2.98 5.16
C PRO A 78 4.11 3.53 4.00
N MET A 79 4.43 4.83 4.05
CA MET A 79 5.23 5.51 3.03
C MET A 79 6.68 4.98 2.99
N CYS A 80 7.34 4.94 4.15
CA CYS A 80 8.70 4.44 4.28
C CYS A 80 8.78 2.94 4.02
N CYS A 81 7.86 2.14 4.58
CA CYS A 81 7.83 0.69 4.37
C CYS A 81 7.63 0.34 2.90
N GLY A 82 6.75 1.05 2.18
CA GLY A 82 6.56 0.84 0.74
C GLY A 82 7.85 1.04 -0.05
N ILE A 83 8.55 2.15 0.19
CA ILE A 83 9.82 2.49 -0.48
C ILE A 83 10.90 1.45 -0.15
N LEU A 84 11.08 1.14 1.14
CA LEU A 84 12.12 0.20 1.59
C LEU A 84 11.89 -1.21 1.04
N VAL A 85 10.64 -1.69 1.04
CA VAL A 85 10.32 -2.99 0.46
C VAL A 85 10.51 -3.00 -1.05
N GLN A 86 10.13 -1.94 -1.77
CA GLN A 86 10.34 -1.86 -3.22
C GLN A 86 11.84 -1.82 -3.58
N LEU A 87 12.64 -1.07 -2.81
CA LEU A 87 14.09 -1.06 -2.96
C LEU A 87 14.67 -2.45 -2.71
N LEU A 88 14.27 -3.11 -1.62
CA LEU A 88 14.72 -4.45 -1.30
C LEU A 88 14.38 -5.43 -2.42
N VAL A 89 13.12 -5.47 -2.89
CA VAL A 89 12.70 -6.35 -3.99
C VAL A 89 13.52 -6.09 -5.26
N SER A 90 13.81 -4.84 -5.56
CA SER A 90 14.63 -4.46 -6.72
C SER A 90 16.08 -4.94 -6.58
N CYS A 91 16.68 -4.78 -5.40
CA CYS A 91 18.01 -5.34 -5.11
C CYS A 91 18.02 -6.88 -5.21
N LEU A 92 16.99 -7.54 -4.69
CA LEU A 92 16.88 -9.01 -4.75
C LEU A 92 16.68 -9.51 -6.18
N ALA A 93 16.00 -8.75 -7.04
CA ALA A 93 15.90 -9.05 -8.47
C ALA A 93 17.29 -8.99 -9.13
N CYS A 94 18.12 -7.99 -8.80
CA CYS A 94 19.49 -7.89 -9.31
C CYS A 94 20.38 -9.08 -8.94
N VAL A 95 20.18 -9.67 -7.75
CA VAL A 95 20.90 -10.89 -7.33
C VAL A 95 20.51 -12.12 -8.18
N GLY A 96 19.29 -12.15 -8.73
CA GLY A 96 18.82 -13.23 -9.61
C GLY A 96 18.46 -14.54 -8.90
N ASN A 97 18.44 -14.58 -7.56
CA ASN A 97 18.05 -15.77 -6.82
C ASN A 97 16.51 -15.86 -6.68
N ARG A 98 15.91 -16.87 -7.30
CA ARG A 98 14.45 -17.08 -7.36
C ARG A 98 13.79 -17.20 -5.99
N SER A 99 14.42 -17.91 -5.06
CA SER A 99 13.83 -18.15 -3.73
C SER A 99 13.79 -16.87 -2.90
N VAL A 100 14.87 -16.09 -2.97
CA VAL A 100 14.99 -14.82 -2.24
C VAL A 100 14.09 -13.75 -2.86
N PHE A 101 13.99 -13.70 -4.19
CA PHE A 101 13.07 -12.80 -4.88
C PHE A 101 11.60 -13.06 -4.48
N LYS A 102 11.16 -14.32 -4.45
CA LYS A 102 9.81 -14.70 -3.97
C LYS A 102 9.57 -14.29 -2.51
N LEU A 103 10.58 -14.38 -1.66
CA LEU A 103 10.48 -13.91 -0.28
C LEU A 103 10.29 -12.38 -0.24
N GLY A 104 11.01 -11.63 -1.10
CA GLY A 104 10.82 -10.20 -1.26
C GLY A 104 9.40 -9.83 -1.67
N LEU A 105 8.82 -10.54 -2.65
CA LEU A 105 7.43 -10.32 -3.07
C LEU A 105 6.42 -10.59 -1.95
N ARG A 106 6.65 -11.64 -1.14
CA ARG A 106 5.82 -11.91 0.04
C ARG A 106 5.94 -10.82 1.11
N LEU A 107 7.12 -10.22 1.25
CA LEU A 107 7.29 -9.08 2.16
C LEU A 107 6.47 -7.87 1.72
N GLN A 108 6.13 -7.74 0.44
CA GLN A 108 5.20 -6.72 -0.03
C GLN A 108 3.77 -6.91 0.47
N ALA A 109 3.34 -8.14 0.79
CA ALA A 109 2.06 -8.35 1.47
C ALA A 109 2.11 -7.82 2.92
N PHE A 110 3.28 -7.81 3.55
CA PHE A 110 3.47 -7.32 4.91
C PHE A 110 3.23 -5.81 5.02
N THR A 111 3.51 -5.02 3.99
CA THR A 111 3.22 -3.58 4.02
C THR A 111 1.71 -3.30 4.07
N GLY A 112 0.91 -4.11 3.37
CA GLY A 112 -0.55 -4.05 3.44
C GLY A 112 -1.08 -4.43 4.82
N LEU A 113 -0.54 -5.49 5.44
CA LEU A 113 -0.88 -5.87 6.80
C LEU A 113 -0.49 -4.80 7.82
N ALA A 114 0.70 -4.21 7.67
CA ALA A 114 1.16 -3.12 8.52
C ALA A 114 0.25 -1.88 8.42
N PHE A 115 -0.25 -1.57 7.21
CA PHE A 115 -1.24 -0.51 7.00
C PHE A 115 -2.55 -0.79 7.76
N VAL A 116 -3.11 -2.01 7.62
CA VAL A 116 -4.35 -2.39 8.33
C VAL A 116 -4.15 -2.39 9.85
N ALA A 117 -2.99 -2.85 10.33
CA ALA A 117 -2.65 -2.80 11.76
C ALA A 117 -2.54 -1.36 12.28
N ALA A 118 -1.88 -0.46 11.53
CA ALA A 118 -1.78 0.95 11.87
C ALA A 118 -3.14 1.66 11.85
N LEU A 119 -4.04 1.23 10.96
CA LEU A 119 -5.42 1.72 10.88
C LEU A 119 -6.24 1.26 12.10
N ALA A 120 -6.14 -0.01 12.47
CA ALA A 120 -6.80 -0.55 13.66
C ALA A 120 -6.29 0.11 14.94
N TRP A 121 -4.98 0.31 15.06
CA TRP A 121 -4.38 1.07 16.16
C TRP A 121 -4.90 2.51 16.19
N GLY A 122 -5.05 3.14 15.02
CA GLY A 122 -5.61 4.49 14.92
C GLY A 122 -7.05 4.60 15.37
N TRP A 123 -7.92 3.66 14.98
CA TRP A 123 -9.29 3.61 15.51
C TRP A 123 -9.34 3.42 17.01
N TYR A 124 -8.48 2.54 17.56
CA TYR A 124 -8.37 2.33 18.98
C TYR A 124 -8.00 3.63 19.73
N GLU A 125 -6.92 4.30 19.34
CA GLU A 125 -6.49 5.56 19.98
C GLU A 125 -7.52 6.68 19.76
N TYR A 126 -8.07 6.81 18.54
CA TYR A 126 -9.08 7.82 18.22
C TYR A 126 -10.34 7.67 19.08
N SER A 127 -10.83 6.44 19.27
CA SER A 127 -12.04 6.17 20.06
C SER A 127 -11.88 6.53 21.54
N ALA A 128 -10.64 6.58 22.04
CA ALA A 128 -10.33 6.99 23.40
C ALA A 128 -10.25 8.51 23.58
N THR A 129 -10.35 9.30 22.50
CA THR A 129 -10.23 10.77 22.54
C THR A 129 -11.58 11.49 22.50
N SER A 130 -11.68 12.59 23.25
CA SER A 130 -12.83 13.50 23.23
C SER A 130 -12.54 14.78 22.43
N GLU A 131 -13.59 15.46 21.96
CA GLU A 131 -13.41 16.77 21.30
C GLU A 131 -12.90 17.82 22.27
N GLU A 132 -13.50 17.86 23.45
CA GLU A 132 -13.21 18.81 24.53
C GLU A 132 -11.77 18.66 25.05
N GLY A 133 -11.28 17.42 25.16
CA GLY A 133 -9.94 17.14 25.67
C GLY A 133 -8.83 17.39 24.66
N CYS A 134 -9.09 17.18 23.37
CA CYS A 134 -8.05 17.06 22.34
C CYS A 134 -8.03 18.17 21.28
N VAL A 135 -9.05 19.03 21.19
CA VAL A 135 -9.14 20.08 20.17
C VAL A 135 -8.80 21.45 20.77
N GLY A 136 -7.64 22.00 20.36
CA GLY A 136 -7.25 23.39 20.63
C GLY A 136 -7.75 24.38 19.56
N SER A 137 -7.34 25.64 19.65
CA SER A 137 -7.82 26.71 18.75
C SER A 137 -7.44 26.52 17.27
N ASP A 138 -8.44 26.65 16.40
CA ASP A 138 -8.57 27.08 15.00
C ASP A 138 -7.55 26.74 13.89
N LYS A 139 -6.38 26.15 14.15
CA LYS A 139 -5.42 25.89 13.06
C LYS A 139 -5.73 24.61 12.29
N ILE A 140 -5.51 23.46 12.92
CA ILE A 140 -5.78 22.14 12.36
C ILE A 140 -6.38 21.30 13.47
N ASN A 141 -7.64 20.90 13.32
CA ASN A 141 -8.30 20.02 14.27
C ASN A 141 -7.72 18.60 14.12
N PRO A 142 -6.95 18.09 15.10
CA PRO A 142 -6.30 16.78 15.00
C PRO A 142 -7.32 15.64 14.93
N ARG A 143 -8.46 15.80 15.60
CA ARG A 143 -9.53 14.80 15.63
C ARG A 143 -10.22 14.71 14.28
N THR A 144 -10.57 15.83 13.67
CA THR A 144 -11.18 15.85 12.32
C THR A 144 -10.22 15.30 11.27
N LEU A 145 -8.95 15.72 11.31
CA LEU A 145 -7.93 15.21 10.39
C LEU A 145 -7.81 13.67 10.50
N SER A 146 -7.67 13.18 11.74
CA SER A 146 -7.55 11.74 12.00
C SER A 146 -8.78 10.97 11.52
N LEU A 147 -9.98 11.47 11.81
CA LEU A 147 -11.23 10.83 11.40
C LEU A 147 -11.33 10.72 9.87
N VAL A 148 -11.02 11.78 9.13
CA VAL A 148 -11.05 11.77 7.66
C VAL A 148 -10.13 10.67 7.12
N PHE A 149 -8.88 10.60 7.61
CA PHE A 149 -7.93 9.61 7.13
C PHE A 149 -8.22 8.18 7.62
N LEU A 150 -8.80 8.02 8.80
CA LEU A 150 -9.28 6.72 9.29
C LEU A 150 -10.43 6.20 8.44
N VAL A 151 -11.39 7.05 8.08
CA VAL A 151 -12.51 6.68 7.18
C VAL A 151 -11.98 6.32 5.78
N MET A 152 -11.15 7.18 5.18
CA MET A 152 -10.55 6.92 3.87
C MET A 152 -9.71 5.64 3.88
N GLY A 153 -8.92 5.42 4.94
CA GLY A 153 -8.12 4.21 5.10
C GLY A 153 -8.99 2.96 5.27
N SER A 154 -10.13 3.07 5.97
CA SER A 154 -11.08 1.96 6.13
C SER A 154 -11.77 1.57 4.83
N ILE A 155 -12.03 2.53 3.94
CA ILE A 155 -12.55 2.26 2.59
C ILE A 155 -11.49 1.53 1.75
N ALA A 156 -10.21 1.88 1.88
CA ALA A 156 -9.13 1.26 1.14
C ALA A 156 -8.71 -0.11 1.71
N ALA A 157 -8.91 -0.36 3.01
CA ALA A 157 -8.40 -1.53 3.71
C ALA A 157 -8.83 -2.88 3.10
N PRO A 158 -10.11 -3.11 2.71
CA PRO A 158 -10.50 -4.38 2.09
C PRO A 158 -9.69 -4.70 0.83
N SER A 159 -9.52 -3.72 -0.07
CA SER A 159 -8.77 -3.89 -1.31
C SER A 159 -7.29 -4.19 -1.06
N VAL A 160 -6.69 -3.50 -0.08
CA VAL A 160 -5.30 -3.75 0.36
C VAL A 160 -5.18 -5.16 0.94
N MET A 161 -6.13 -5.58 1.78
CA MET A 161 -6.11 -6.90 2.41
C MET A 161 -6.29 -8.02 1.38
N CYS A 162 -7.23 -7.88 0.45
CA CYS A 162 -7.41 -8.81 -0.67
C CYS A 162 -6.12 -8.94 -1.49
N THR A 163 -5.48 -7.82 -1.82
CA THR A 163 -4.21 -7.84 -2.58
C THR A 163 -3.08 -8.52 -1.79
N ALA A 164 -2.98 -8.25 -0.49
CA ALA A 164 -1.97 -8.85 0.37
C ALA A 164 -2.18 -10.38 0.51
N VAL A 165 -3.42 -10.84 0.69
CA VAL A 165 -3.76 -12.26 0.78
C VAL A 165 -3.54 -12.96 -0.56
N SER A 166 -3.97 -12.37 -1.67
CA SER A 166 -3.74 -12.94 -3.00
C SER A 166 -2.24 -13.10 -3.28
N LYS A 167 -1.44 -12.06 -3.04
CA LYS A 167 0.02 -12.10 -3.23
C LYS A 167 0.71 -13.06 -2.25
N GLY A 168 0.27 -13.11 -1.00
CA GLY A 168 0.88 -13.92 0.06
C GLY A 168 0.56 -15.41 -0.04
N CYS A 169 -0.71 -15.76 -0.25
CA CYS A 169 -1.24 -17.11 -0.17
C CYS A 169 -1.26 -17.84 -1.53
N VAL A 170 -1.68 -17.16 -2.60
CA VAL A 170 -1.89 -17.80 -3.91
C VAL A 170 -0.59 -17.81 -4.73
N GLY A 171 0.39 -16.97 -4.39
CA GLY A 171 1.60 -16.76 -5.18
C GLY A 171 1.28 -16.01 -6.48
N ASP A 172 2.30 -15.75 -7.32
CA ASP A 172 2.20 -14.97 -8.57
C ASP A 172 1.36 -15.67 -9.65
N VAL A 173 0.07 -15.85 -9.40
CA VAL A 173 -0.93 -16.29 -10.36
C VAL A 173 -1.48 -15.03 -11.01
N ASN A 174 -0.78 -14.53 -12.01
CA ASN A 174 -1.30 -13.47 -12.87
C ASN A 174 -2.15 -14.13 -13.96
N LEU A 175 -3.41 -13.69 -14.08
CA LEU A 175 -4.27 -14.06 -15.21
C LEU A 175 -3.66 -13.42 -16.46
N ARG A 176 -3.00 -14.22 -17.29
CA ARG A 176 -2.61 -13.78 -18.63
C ARG A 176 -3.74 -14.20 -19.56
N GLU A 177 -4.38 -13.23 -20.19
CA GLU A 177 -5.20 -13.51 -21.36
C GLU A 177 -4.23 -14.01 -22.45
N THR A 178 -4.25 -15.31 -22.72
CA THR A 178 -3.57 -15.85 -23.89
C THR A 178 -4.36 -15.34 -25.10
N PRO A 179 -3.78 -14.51 -25.98
CA PRO A 179 -4.46 -14.22 -27.24
C PRO A 179 -4.64 -15.57 -27.94
N GLU A 180 -5.90 -15.93 -28.20
CA GLU A 180 -6.24 -17.10 -28.97
C GLU A 180 -5.56 -16.95 -30.33
N GLN A 181 -4.49 -17.70 -30.56
CA GLN A 181 -3.90 -17.77 -31.88
C GLN A 181 -4.93 -18.48 -32.75
N THR A 182 -5.76 -17.71 -33.46
CA THR A 182 -6.44 -18.20 -34.67
C THR A 182 -5.35 -18.59 -35.64
N GLU A 183 -4.98 -19.86 -35.56
CA GLU A 183 -4.19 -20.57 -36.55
C GLU A 183 -5.07 -20.63 -37.80
N ASP A 184 -4.98 -19.59 -38.62
CA ASP A 184 -5.65 -19.52 -39.92
C ASP A 184 -5.18 -20.72 -40.75
N ALA A 185 -6.05 -21.71 -40.84
CA ALA A 185 -5.89 -22.89 -41.66
C ALA A 185 -5.75 -22.47 -43.13
N VAL A 186 -4.63 -22.88 -43.73
CA VAL A 186 -4.34 -22.79 -45.17
C VAL A 186 -5.21 -23.77 -45.95
#